data_AF-A0A930HUC3-F1
#
_entry.id   AF-A0A930HUC3-F1
#
_cell.length_a   1.000
_cell.length_b   1.000
_cell.length_c   1.000
_cell.angle_alpha   90.00
_cell.angle_beta   90.00
_cell.angle_gamma   90.00
#
_symmetry.space_group_name_H-M   'P 1'
#
loop_
_entity.id
_entity.type
_entity.pdbx_description
1 polymer ?
#
loop_
_entity_poly.entity_id
_entity_poly.type
_entity_poly.pdbx_seq_one_letter_code
_entity_poly.pdbx_strand_id
1 'polypeptide(L)'
;MPVMKSKRLLTELLDYIELFEQSFPNDEELSMKSFLIFVQSMQEGAEASPTSTMRPANIGQQREVSIARHLSLLHRYSKGYIKRALMASDLLQSEEEYSYLASLMSGKPQTKTELNTLNAMEKTSGAEIIRRLVAKGLAEERPDERDRRSVLVTITPQGRAELMKVFPQLHTAALLLSAPLQEPQQATLDFLLHYLCGALSTLPPAKSDSDLAELLSTLRAGAPSH
;
A
#
# COMPACT_ATOMS: atom_id res chain seq x y z
N MET A 1 53.39 25.48 -14.18
CA MET A 1 52.09 25.97 -13.70
C MET A 1 51.33 24.78 -13.12
N PRO A 2 51.03 24.74 -11.81
CA PRO A 2 50.32 23.61 -11.23
C PRO A 2 48.91 23.59 -11.81
N VAL A 3 48.55 22.49 -12.47
CA VAL A 3 47.19 22.28 -12.99
C VAL A 3 46.23 22.36 -11.80
N MET A 4 45.32 23.32 -11.81
CA MET A 4 44.35 23.49 -10.72
C MET A 4 43.50 22.22 -10.59
N LYS A 5 43.68 21.48 -9.50
CA LYS A 5 42.91 20.26 -9.17
C LYS A 5 41.40 20.51 -9.20
N SER A 6 40.99 21.74 -8.91
CA SER A 6 39.61 22.22 -8.95
C SER A 6 38.97 22.14 -10.34
N LYS A 7 39.74 22.29 -11.43
CA LYS A 7 39.19 22.25 -12.80
C LYS A 7 38.67 20.85 -13.15
N ARG A 8 39.40 19.81 -12.76
CA ARG A 8 38.98 18.42 -12.99
C ARG A 8 37.71 18.08 -12.22
N LEU A 9 37.65 18.48 -10.95
CA LEU A 9 36.46 18.25 -10.11
C LEU A 9 35.24 19.00 -10.65
N LEU A 10 35.43 20.21 -11.16
CA LEU A 10 34.36 20.98 -11.80
C LEU A 10 33.84 20.30 -13.06
N THR A 11 34.71 19.74 -13.90
CA THR A 11 34.29 18.99 -15.09
C THR A 11 33.48 17.75 -14.70
N GLU A 12 33.95 16.99 -13.72
CA GLU A 12 33.25 15.79 -13.24
C GLU A 12 31.89 16.11 -12.60
N LEU A 13 31.80 17.22 -11.85
CA LEU A 13 30.54 17.69 -11.30
C LEU A 13 29.55 18.08 -12.41
N LEU A 14 30.02 18.74 -13.47
CA LEU A 14 29.20 19.10 -14.63
C LEU A 14 28.68 17.87 -15.36
N ASP A 15 29.51 16.85 -15.57
CA ASP A 15 29.08 15.58 -16.19
C ASP A 15 27.95 14.92 -15.38
N TYR A 16 28.07 14.89 -14.04
CA TYR A 16 27.01 14.35 -13.18
C TYR A 16 25.72 15.19 -13.20
N ILE A 17 25.83 16.51 -13.32
CA ILE A 17 24.67 17.40 -13.43
C ILE A 17 23.94 17.15 -14.75
N GLU A 18 24.66 17.03 -15.87
CA GLU A 18 24.06 16.73 -17.17
C GLU A 18 23.34 15.37 -17.16
N LEU A 19 23.96 14.35 -16.56
CA LEU A 19 23.34 13.04 -16.36
C LEU A 19 22.10 13.09 -15.46
N PHE A 20 22.13 13.94 -14.43
CA PHE A 20 21.01 14.14 -13.52
C PHE A 20 19.84 14.83 -14.22
N GLU A 21 20.09 15.90 -14.98
CA GLU A 21 19.07 16.63 -15.77
C GLU A 21 18.44 15.74 -16.86
N GLN A 22 19.22 14.87 -17.50
CA GLN A 22 18.69 13.90 -18.47
C GLN A 22 17.80 12.84 -17.81
N SER A 23 18.09 12.48 -16.56
CA SER A 23 17.34 11.46 -15.81
C SER A 23 16.05 12.02 -15.19
N PHE A 24 16.00 13.34 -14.96
CA PHE A 24 14.88 14.05 -14.33
C PHE A 24 14.55 15.32 -15.12
N PRO A 25 13.75 15.21 -16.20
CA PRO A 25 13.54 16.30 -17.16
C PRO A 25 12.65 17.46 -16.66
N ASN A 26 12.13 17.41 -15.43
CA ASN A 26 11.29 18.45 -14.84
C ASN A 26 12.07 19.29 -13.81
N ASP A 27 12.07 20.61 -13.98
CA ASP A 27 12.82 21.57 -13.15
C ASP A 27 12.48 21.52 -11.65
N GLU A 28 11.27 21.11 -11.27
CA GLU A 28 10.88 21.02 -9.86
C GLU A 28 11.60 19.91 -9.08
N GLU A 29 12.16 18.90 -9.78
CA GLU A 29 12.89 17.78 -9.18
C GLU A 29 14.40 18.04 -9.08
N LEU A 30 14.88 19.10 -9.77
CA LEU A 30 16.28 19.52 -9.82
C LEU A 30 16.68 20.32 -8.58
N SER A 31 16.72 19.64 -7.44
CA SER A 31 17.22 20.20 -6.17
C SER A 31 18.61 19.66 -5.84
N MET A 32 19.41 20.46 -5.12
CA MET A 32 20.72 20.02 -4.60
C MET A 32 20.60 18.73 -3.76
N LYS A 33 19.50 18.56 -3.03
CA LYS A 33 19.24 17.36 -2.24
C LYS A 33 19.03 16.13 -3.13
N SER A 34 18.24 16.28 -4.20
CA SER A 34 17.99 15.22 -5.19
C SER A 34 19.27 14.86 -5.95
N PHE A 35 20.05 15.87 -6.34
CA PHE A 35 21.34 15.71 -7.01
C PHE A 35 22.35 14.93 -6.13
N LEU A 36 22.47 15.27 -4.85
CA LEU A 36 23.38 14.56 -3.94
C LEU A 36 22.99 13.09 -3.75
N ILE A 37 21.68 12.79 -3.69
CA ILE A 37 21.18 11.41 -3.63
C ILE A 37 21.49 10.66 -4.93
N PHE A 38 21.33 11.31 -6.09
CA PHE A 38 21.65 10.74 -7.40
C PHE A 38 23.15 10.43 -7.54
N VAL A 39 24.03 11.40 -7.24
CA VAL A 39 25.48 11.21 -7.32
C VAL A 39 25.95 10.11 -6.38
N GLN A 40 25.42 10.05 -5.15
CA GLN A 40 25.74 8.99 -4.21
C GLN A 40 25.36 7.60 -4.75
N SER A 41 24.19 7.47 -5.37
CA SER A 41 23.75 6.22 -6.00
C SER A 41 24.64 5.77 -7.18
N MET A 42 25.23 6.73 -7.90
CA MET A 42 26.13 6.48 -9.03
C MET A 42 27.55 6.11 -8.57
N GLN A 43 28.05 6.73 -7.50
CA GLN A 43 29.38 6.47 -6.94
C GLN A 43 29.44 5.12 -6.19
N GLU A 44 28.36 4.73 -5.53
CA GLU A 44 28.22 3.38 -4.94
C GLU A 44 28.27 2.27 -6.01
N GLY A 45 28.00 2.59 -7.27
CA GLY A 45 28.21 1.70 -8.41
C GLY A 45 29.64 1.69 -8.98
N ALA A 46 30.45 2.71 -8.71
CA ALA A 46 31.77 2.92 -9.33
C ALA A 46 32.95 2.46 -8.44
N GLU A 47 32.81 2.40 -7.11
CA GLU A 47 33.86 1.89 -6.19
C GLU A 47 33.94 0.35 -6.10
N ALA A 48 33.32 -0.37 -7.04
CA ALA A 48 33.40 -1.83 -7.11
C ALA A 48 34.78 -2.30 -7.62
N SER A 49 35.75 -2.43 -6.71
CA SER A 49 37.02 -3.13 -6.98
C SER A 49 36.78 -4.62 -7.32
N PRO A 50 37.53 -5.23 -8.26
CA PRO A 50 37.27 -6.58 -8.77
C PRO A 50 37.65 -7.73 -7.81
N THR A 51 38.07 -7.44 -6.58
CA THR A 51 38.62 -8.46 -5.65
C THR A 51 37.69 -8.88 -4.50
N SER A 52 36.44 -8.40 -4.45
CA SER A 52 35.47 -8.89 -3.46
C SER A 52 34.67 -10.07 -4.01
N THR A 53 35.00 -11.27 -3.56
CA THR A 53 34.26 -12.52 -3.82
C THR A 53 32.90 -12.61 -3.10
N MET A 54 32.35 -11.49 -2.63
CA MET A 54 30.96 -11.40 -2.16
C MET A 54 30.28 -10.18 -2.79
N ARG A 55 29.59 -10.41 -3.91
CA ARG A 55 28.56 -9.50 -4.43
C ARG A 55 27.54 -9.21 -3.33
N PRO A 56 27.18 -7.95 -3.00
CA PRO A 56 26.18 -7.75 -1.99
C PRO A 56 24.79 -7.87 -2.63
N ALA A 57 24.09 -8.94 -2.27
CA ALA A 57 22.64 -8.98 -2.29
C ALA A 57 21.98 -7.85 -1.44
N ASN A 58 22.78 -7.02 -0.74
CA ASN A 58 22.33 -6.04 0.25
C ASN A 58 21.61 -4.80 -0.30
N ILE A 59 21.92 -4.27 -1.50
CA ILE A 59 21.33 -2.98 -1.94
C ILE A 59 19.85 -3.14 -2.34
N GLY A 60 19.50 -4.23 -3.01
CA GLY A 60 18.10 -4.63 -3.24
C GLY A 60 17.38 -4.83 -1.90
N GLN A 61 17.94 -5.71 -1.06
CA GLN A 61 17.40 -6.04 0.26
C GLN A 61 17.14 -4.81 1.13
N GLN A 62 17.99 -3.77 1.06
CA GLN A 62 17.79 -2.50 1.76
C GLN A 62 16.57 -1.72 1.24
N ARG A 63 16.30 -1.72 -0.08
CA ARG A 63 15.11 -1.08 -0.66
C ARG A 63 13.84 -1.84 -0.30
N GLU A 64 13.82 -3.16 -0.42
CA GLU A 64 12.64 -3.97 -0.06
C GLU A 64 12.30 -3.82 1.44
N VAL A 65 13.30 -3.85 2.32
CA VAL A 65 13.12 -3.62 3.77
C VAL A 65 12.62 -2.20 4.06
N SER A 66 13.14 -1.20 3.35
CA SER A 66 12.68 0.19 3.47
C SER A 66 11.21 0.34 3.07
N ILE A 67 10.80 -0.24 1.93
CA ILE A 67 9.40 -0.22 1.48
C ILE A 67 8.49 -0.88 2.52
N ALA A 68 8.84 -2.07 3.02
CA ALA A 68 8.07 -2.76 4.05
C ALA A 68 7.93 -1.94 5.34
N ARG A 69 9.00 -1.26 5.76
CA ARG A 69 8.99 -0.36 6.92
C ARG A 69 8.07 0.85 6.70
N HIS A 70 8.14 1.48 5.53
CA HIS A 70 7.29 2.63 5.18
C HIS A 70 5.82 2.24 5.11
N LEU A 71 5.47 1.11 4.47
CA LEU A 71 4.11 0.58 4.44
C LEU A 71 3.59 0.32 5.86
N SER A 72 4.41 -0.25 6.74
CA SER A 72 4.04 -0.48 8.14
C SER A 72 3.79 0.83 8.91
N LEU A 73 4.57 1.89 8.64
CA LEU A 73 4.38 3.21 9.24
C LEU A 73 3.09 3.86 8.72
N LEU A 74 2.89 3.86 7.39
CA LEU A 74 1.70 4.41 6.75
C LEU A 74 0.43 3.68 7.21
N HIS A 75 0.47 2.36 7.37
CA HIS A 75 -0.64 1.61 7.94
C HIS A 75 -0.97 2.08 9.36
N ARG A 76 0.03 2.30 10.23
CA ARG A 76 -0.22 2.82 11.59
C ARG A 76 -0.81 4.22 11.59
N TYR A 77 -0.33 5.12 10.73
CA TYR A 77 -0.90 6.46 10.59
C TYR A 77 -2.34 6.40 10.07
N SER A 78 -2.57 5.63 9.00
CA SER A 78 -3.88 5.41 8.40
C SER A 78 -4.88 4.89 9.44
N LYS A 79 -4.51 3.83 10.16
CA LYS A 79 -5.33 3.25 11.24
C LYS A 79 -5.69 4.28 12.32
N GLY A 80 -4.74 5.14 12.70
CA GLY A 80 -4.98 6.21 13.65
C GLY A 80 -6.00 7.24 13.14
N TYR A 81 -5.88 7.66 11.88
CA TYR A 81 -6.80 8.61 11.28
C TYR A 81 -8.18 8.02 11.01
N ILE A 82 -8.28 6.77 10.53
CA ILE A 82 -9.53 6.04 10.38
C ILE A 82 -10.24 5.95 11.73
N LYS A 83 -9.53 5.53 12.79
CA LYS A 83 -10.12 5.46 14.14
C LYS A 83 -10.69 6.80 14.58
N ARG A 84 -10.01 7.92 14.29
CA ARG A 84 -10.53 9.26 14.59
C ARG A 84 -11.74 9.60 13.73
N ALA A 85 -11.74 9.25 12.44
CA ALA A 85 -12.87 9.47 11.55
C ALA A 85 -14.12 8.70 11.98
N LEU A 86 -13.94 7.47 12.48
CA LEU A 86 -15.02 6.64 13.00
C LEU A 86 -15.67 7.19 14.28
N MET A 87 -15.05 8.16 14.98
CA MET A 87 -15.70 8.86 16.10
C MET A 87 -16.96 9.64 15.68
N ALA A 88 -17.17 9.88 14.38
CA ALA A 88 -18.42 10.45 13.86
C ALA A 88 -19.59 9.45 13.84
N SER A 89 -19.35 8.16 14.05
CA SER A 89 -20.37 7.12 14.19
C SER A 89 -20.49 6.70 15.66
N ASP A 90 -21.73 6.45 16.08
CA ASP A 90 -22.02 5.91 17.42
C ASP A 90 -21.85 4.38 17.47
N LEU A 91 -21.81 3.73 16.31
CA LEU A 91 -21.91 2.27 16.18
C LEU A 91 -20.70 1.62 15.49
N LEU A 92 -20.08 2.28 14.52
CA LEU A 92 -18.87 1.80 13.84
C LEU A 92 -17.63 2.13 14.67
N GLN A 93 -16.91 1.10 15.12
CA GLN A 93 -15.85 1.29 16.11
C GLN A 93 -14.47 0.81 15.64
N SER A 94 -14.40 0.09 14.52
CA SER A 94 -13.14 -0.40 13.97
C SER A 94 -13.04 -0.26 12.46
N GLU A 95 -11.81 -0.21 11.96
CA GLU A 95 -11.50 -0.17 10.53
C GLU A 95 -12.09 -1.40 9.81
N GLU A 96 -12.03 -2.57 10.45
CA GLU A 96 -12.59 -3.80 9.89
C GLU A 96 -14.12 -3.75 9.80
N GLU A 97 -14.81 -3.23 10.82
CA GLU A 97 -16.27 -3.03 10.78
C GLU A 97 -16.67 -2.07 9.65
N TYR A 98 -15.95 -0.96 9.52
CA TYR A 98 -16.13 -0.02 8.43
C TYR A 98 -15.90 -0.68 7.06
N SER A 99 -14.78 -1.39 6.88
CA SER A 99 -14.41 -1.98 5.59
C SER A 99 -15.42 -3.03 5.12
N TYR A 100 -15.90 -3.89 6.04
CA TYR A 100 -16.94 -4.86 5.74
C TYR A 100 -18.26 -4.20 5.36
N LEU A 101 -18.67 -3.17 6.10
CA LEU A 101 -19.91 -2.47 5.84
C LEU A 101 -19.85 -1.68 4.52
N ALA A 102 -18.71 -1.04 4.24
CA ALA A 102 -18.45 -0.33 3.00
C ALA A 102 -18.47 -1.27 1.78
N SER A 103 -17.95 -2.50 1.92
CA SER A 103 -18.04 -3.54 0.87
C SER A 103 -19.49 -3.88 0.49
N LEU A 104 -20.42 -3.75 1.43
CA LEU A 104 -21.85 -3.99 1.22
C LEU A 104 -22.61 -2.75 0.70
N MET A 105 -21.95 -1.61 0.51
CA MET A 105 -22.61 -0.33 0.24
C MET A 105 -23.39 -0.31 -1.09
N SER A 106 -23.02 -1.14 -2.06
CA SER A 106 -23.80 -1.33 -3.30
C SER A 106 -25.21 -1.88 -3.04
N GLY A 107 -25.46 -2.49 -1.88
CA GLY A 107 -26.71 -3.16 -1.52
C GLY A 107 -26.89 -4.54 -2.14
N LYS A 108 -25.93 -5.00 -2.95
CA LYS A 108 -25.94 -6.36 -3.46
C LYS A 108 -25.63 -7.32 -2.31
N PRO A 109 -26.46 -8.36 -2.08
CA PRO A 109 -26.14 -9.39 -1.10
C PRO A 109 -24.80 -10.06 -1.45
N GLN A 110 -23.99 -10.35 -0.44
CA GLN A 110 -22.71 -11.03 -0.57
C GLN A 110 -22.62 -12.20 0.40
N THR A 111 -22.01 -13.30 0.00
CA THR A 111 -21.69 -14.40 0.92
C THR A 111 -20.62 -13.96 1.91
N LYS A 112 -20.54 -14.63 3.06
CA LYS A 112 -19.46 -14.40 4.04
C LYS A 112 -18.07 -14.62 3.43
N THR A 113 -17.95 -15.59 2.53
CA THR A 113 -16.69 -15.89 1.84
C THR A 113 -16.27 -14.74 0.94
N GLU A 114 -17.18 -14.21 0.12
CA GLU A 114 -16.91 -13.06 -0.74
C GLU A 114 -16.48 -11.83 0.08
N LEU A 115 -17.18 -11.54 1.18
CA LEU A 115 -16.81 -10.45 2.07
C LEU A 115 -15.41 -10.62 2.67
N ASN A 116 -15.07 -11.83 3.11
CA ASN A 116 -13.74 -12.11 3.63
C ASN A 116 -12.65 -11.91 2.58
N THR A 117 -12.89 -12.34 1.34
CA THR A 117 -11.98 -12.13 0.22
C THR A 117 -11.80 -10.64 -0.09
N LEU A 118 -12.89 -9.88 -0.18
CA LEU A 118 -12.86 -8.43 -0.44
C LEU A 118 -12.08 -7.64 0.62
N ASN A 119 -12.05 -8.14 1.86
CA ASN A 119 -11.39 -7.50 2.99
C ASN A 119 -10.03 -8.12 3.33
N ALA A 120 -9.51 -9.05 2.50
CA ALA A 120 -8.28 -9.79 2.75
C ALA A 120 -8.21 -10.43 4.15
N MET A 121 -9.35 -10.95 4.64
CA MET A 121 -9.53 -11.49 5.97
C MET A 121 -9.73 -13.00 5.97
N GLU A 122 -9.26 -13.67 7.03
CA GLU A 122 -9.53 -15.08 7.25
C GLU A 122 -10.95 -15.34 7.76
N LYS A 123 -11.44 -16.56 7.52
CA LYS A 123 -12.83 -16.96 7.80
C LYS A 123 -13.28 -16.70 9.24
N THR A 124 -12.45 -17.04 10.23
CA THR A 124 -12.79 -16.91 11.66
C THR A 124 -12.89 -15.45 12.09
N SER A 125 -11.93 -14.62 11.67
CA SER A 125 -11.90 -13.19 11.98
C SER A 125 -13.06 -12.46 11.29
N GLY A 126 -13.31 -12.79 10.02
CA GLY A 126 -14.41 -12.22 9.24
C GLY A 126 -15.79 -12.58 9.77
N ALA A 127 -16.00 -13.83 10.19
CA ALA A 127 -17.27 -14.24 10.78
C ALA A 127 -17.60 -13.47 12.08
N GLU A 128 -16.59 -13.14 12.89
CA GLU A 128 -16.76 -12.34 14.09
C GLU A 128 -17.11 -10.88 13.76
N ILE A 129 -16.47 -10.28 12.75
CA ILE A 129 -16.79 -8.92 12.29
C ILE A 129 -18.24 -8.85 11.81
N ILE A 130 -18.65 -9.79 10.95
CA ILE A 130 -20.03 -9.85 10.44
C ILE A 130 -21.03 -10.00 11.60
N ARG A 131 -20.74 -10.87 12.57
CA ARG A 131 -21.60 -11.06 13.74
C ARG A 131 -21.79 -9.77 14.52
N ARG A 132 -20.72 -8.99 14.74
CA ARG A 132 -20.81 -7.68 15.41
C ARG A 132 -21.65 -6.68 14.61
N LEU A 133 -21.48 -6.61 13.29
CA LEU A 133 -22.28 -5.74 12.43
C LEU A 133 -23.77 -6.10 12.47
N VAL A 134 -24.10 -7.41 12.46
CA VAL A 134 -25.48 -7.88 12.60
C VAL A 134 -26.05 -7.58 13.98
N ALA A 135 -25.28 -7.83 15.05
CA ALA A 135 -25.70 -7.52 16.41
C ALA A 135 -25.98 -6.01 16.62
N LYS A 136 -25.25 -5.14 15.91
CA LYS A 136 -25.45 -3.68 15.91
C LYS A 136 -26.57 -3.22 14.96
N GLY A 137 -27.21 -4.12 14.21
CA GLY A 137 -28.24 -3.80 13.23
C GLY A 137 -27.72 -3.09 11.97
N LEU A 138 -26.40 -3.09 11.73
CA LEU A 138 -25.77 -2.44 10.57
C LEU A 138 -25.80 -3.31 9.32
N ALA A 139 -25.80 -4.63 9.52
CA ALA A 139 -25.96 -5.62 8.47
C ALA A 139 -27.04 -6.64 8.87
N GLU A 140 -27.56 -7.37 7.89
CA GLU A 140 -28.49 -8.48 8.10
C GLU A 140 -28.00 -9.73 7.39
N GLU A 141 -28.31 -10.90 7.96
CA GLU A 141 -28.04 -12.21 7.39
C GLU A 141 -29.34 -12.87 6.94
N ARG A 142 -29.32 -13.47 5.74
CA ARG A 142 -30.45 -14.26 5.20
C ARG A 142 -29.92 -15.55 4.59
N PRO A 143 -30.64 -16.68 4.71
CA PRO A 143 -30.30 -17.90 3.98
C PRO A 143 -30.27 -17.62 2.48
N ASP A 144 -29.32 -18.22 1.77
CA ASP A 144 -29.31 -18.19 0.32
C ASP A 144 -30.38 -19.16 -0.22
N GLU A 145 -31.31 -18.65 -1.03
CA GLU A 145 -32.37 -19.46 -1.64
C GLU A 145 -31.83 -20.47 -2.65
N ARG A 146 -30.64 -20.22 -3.20
CA ARG A 146 -29.98 -21.09 -4.19
C ARG A 146 -29.13 -22.18 -3.53
N ASP A 147 -28.58 -21.90 -2.35
CA ASP A 147 -27.84 -22.84 -1.52
C ASP A 147 -28.14 -22.61 -0.04
N ARG A 148 -29.01 -23.43 0.55
CA ARG A 148 -29.40 -23.33 1.97
C ARG A 148 -28.24 -23.52 2.96
N ARG A 149 -27.06 -23.96 2.50
CA ARG A 149 -25.84 -24.06 3.32
C ARG A 149 -25.07 -22.74 3.35
N SER A 150 -25.43 -21.77 2.52
CA SER A 150 -24.81 -20.47 2.38
C SER A 150 -25.69 -19.38 3.01
N VAL A 151 -25.05 -18.32 3.51
CA VAL A 151 -25.70 -17.16 4.14
C VAL A 151 -25.25 -15.91 3.40
N LEU A 152 -26.24 -15.13 2.97
CA LEU A 152 -26.06 -13.82 2.36
C LEU A 152 -26.12 -12.73 3.41
N VAL A 153 -25.20 -11.79 3.31
CA VAL A 153 -25.09 -10.60 4.14
C VAL A 153 -25.45 -9.39 3.29
N THR A 154 -26.29 -8.49 3.83
CA THR A 154 -26.67 -7.24 3.18
C THR A 154 -26.60 -6.08 4.17
N ILE A 155 -26.27 -4.88 3.70
CA ILE A 155 -26.29 -3.66 4.54
C ILE A 155 -27.73 -3.22 4.83
N THR A 156 -28.00 -2.81 6.07
CA THR A 156 -29.31 -2.25 6.45
C THR A 156 -29.37 -0.74 6.17
N PRO A 157 -30.57 -0.11 6.18
CA PRO A 157 -30.69 1.34 6.13
C PRO A 157 -29.91 2.06 7.24
N GLN A 158 -29.87 1.48 8.46
CA GLN A 158 -29.09 2.00 9.57
C GLN A 158 -27.58 1.92 9.30
N GLY A 159 -27.11 0.80 8.75
CA GLY A 159 -25.72 0.64 8.31
C GLY A 159 -25.30 1.70 7.29
N ARG A 160 -26.16 1.98 6.32
CA ARG A 160 -25.93 3.06 5.34
C ARG A 160 -25.85 4.43 6.01
N ALA A 161 -26.77 4.73 6.93
CA ALA A 161 -26.78 6.00 7.64
C ALA A 161 -25.48 6.21 8.46
N GLU A 162 -25.00 5.19 9.15
CA GLU A 162 -23.72 5.27 9.89
C GLU A 162 -22.52 5.48 8.97
N LEU A 163 -22.47 4.82 7.80
CA LEU A 163 -21.42 5.08 6.81
C LEU A 163 -21.43 6.55 6.33
N MET A 164 -22.62 7.11 6.08
CA MET A 164 -22.74 8.51 5.65
C MET A 164 -22.23 9.50 6.70
N LYS A 165 -22.32 9.18 8.00
CA LYS A 165 -21.75 10.02 9.06
C LYS A 165 -20.22 10.06 9.01
N VAL A 166 -19.58 8.93 8.69
CA VAL A 166 -18.11 8.80 8.74
C VAL A 166 -17.42 9.19 7.43
N PHE A 167 -18.10 9.09 6.29
CA PHE A 167 -17.49 9.37 4.97
C PHE A 167 -16.79 10.74 4.86
N PRO A 168 -17.34 11.87 5.34
CA PRO A 168 -16.63 13.15 5.26
C PRO A 168 -15.31 13.15 6.05
N GLN A 169 -15.31 12.51 7.22
CA GLN A 169 -14.11 12.40 8.06
C GLN A 169 -13.10 11.41 7.48
N LEU A 170 -13.57 10.32 6.86
CA LEU A 170 -12.72 9.37 6.14
C LEU A 170 -12.08 10.00 4.90
N HIS A 171 -12.81 10.83 4.17
CA HIS A 171 -12.25 11.60 3.06
C HIS A 171 -11.15 12.55 3.55
N THR A 172 -11.39 13.26 4.65
CA THR A 172 -10.37 14.12 5.27
C THR A 172 -9.15 13.32 5.75
N ALA A 173 -9.37 12.13 6.33
CA ALA A 173 -8.29 11.22 6.72
C ALA A 173 -7.46 10.74 5.52
N ALA A 174 -8.10 10.44 4.39
CA ALA A 174 -7.42 10.09 3.15
C ALA A 174 -6.57 11.24 2.61
N LEU A 175 -7.12 12.47 2.62
CA LEU A 175 -6.37 13.67 2.21
C LEU A 175 -5.14 13.91 3.11
N LEU A 176 -5.23 13.69 4.42
CA LEU A 176 -4.07 13.87 5.32
C LEU A 176 -2.90 12.93 4.99
N LEU A 177 -3.17 11.73 4.45
CA LEU A 177 -2.12 10.78 4.07
C LEU A 177 -1.41 11.18 2.78
N SER A 178 -2.14 11.77 1.82
CA SER A 178 -1.60 12.09 0.50
C SER A 178 -1.26 13.57 0.30
N ALA A 179 -1.70 14.47 1.19
CA ALA A 179 -1.49 15.92 1.08
C ALA A 179 -0.03 16.37 0.86
N PRO A 180 0.99 15.69 1.39
CA PRO A 180 2.38 16.06 1.11
C PRO A 180 2.84 15.80 -0.34
N LEU A 181 2.07 15.05 -1.14
CA LEU A 181 2.40 14.68 -2.51
C LEU A 181 1.69 15.58 -3.53
N GLN A 182 2.36 15.92 -4.62
CA GLN A 182 1.75 16.55 -5.79
C GLN A 182 0.87 15.57 -6.57
N GLU A 183 -0.07 16.05 -7.40
CA GLU A 183 -0.98 15.18 -8.17
C GLU A 183 -0.29 14.07 -8.98
N PRO A 184 0.82 14.33 -9.72
CA PRO A 184 1.51 13.26 -10.45
C PRO A 184 2.07 12.18 -9.51
N GLN A 185 2.61 12.58 -8.36
CA GLN A 185 3.16 11.68 -7.34
C GLN A 185 2.06 10.84 -6.69
N GLN A 186 0.89 11.44 -6.43
CA GLN A 186 -0.28 10.71 -5.93
C GLN A 186 -0.74 9.66 -6.94
N ALA A 187 -0.81 10.01 -8.23
CA ALA A 187 -1.19 9.09 -9.30
C ALA A 187 -0.19 7.93 -9.44
N THR A 188 1.13 8.20 -9.38
CA THR A 188 2.15 7.16 -9.38
C THR A 188 2.03 6.24 -8.17
N LEU A 189 1.85 6.80 -6.97
CA LEU A 189 1.71 6.00 -5.75
C LEU A 189 0.46 5.13 -5.80
N ASP A 190 -0.68 5.68 -6.21
CA ASP A 190 -1.95 4.94 -6.36
C ASP A 190 -1.80 3.78 -7.35
N PHE A 191 -1.19 4.02 -8.51
CA PHE A 191 -0.90 2.98 -9.49
C PHE A 191 -0.04 1.85 -8.92
N LEU A 192 1.06 2.18 -8.23
CA LEU A 192 1.97 1.19 -7.65
C LEU A 192 1.29 0.40 -6.51
N LEU A 193 0.54 1.07 -5.64
CA LEU A 193 -0.20 0.41 -4.57
C LEU A 193 -1.29 -0.51 -5.12
N HIS A 194 -2.04 -0.06 -6.14
CA HIS A 194 -3.05 -0.87 -6.80
C HIS A 194 -2.42 -2.12 -7.43
N TYR A 195 -1.30 -1.96 -8.13
CA TYR A 195 -0.55 -3.09 -8.71
C TYR A 195 -0.09 -4.09 -7.63
N LEU A 196 0.46 -3.60 -6.51
CA LEU A 196 0.88 -4.43 -5.38
C LEU A 196 -0.29 -5.19 -4.76
N CYS A 197 -1.42 -4.51 -4.52
CA CYS A 197 -2.64 -5.15 -4.00
C CYS A 197 -3.15 -6.25 -4.95
N GLY A 198 -3.18 -5.97 -6.26
CA GLY A 198 -3.56 -6.94 -7.28
C GLY A 198 -2.66 -8.17 -7.27
N ALA A 199 -1.34 -7.97 -7.32
CA ALA A 199 -0.37 -9.07 -7.28
C ALA A 199 -0.48 -9.91 -6.00
N LEU A 200 -0.55 -9.27 -4.83
CA LEU A 200 -0.63 -9.97 -3.53
C LEU A 200 -1.97 -10.69 -3.31
N SER A 201 -3.06 -10.22 -3.93
CA SER A 201 -4.36 -10.89 -3.84
C SER A 201 -4.39 -12.29 -4.48
N THR A 202 -3.41 -12.60 -5.33
CA THR A 202 -3.25 -13.93 -5.95
C THR A 202 -2.63 -14.97 -5.01
N LEU A 203 -1.98 -14.52 -3.93
CA LEU A 203 -1.36 -15.39 -2.96
C LEU A 203 -2.39 -15.91 -1.94
N PRO A 204 -2.14 -17.08 -1.32
CA PRO A 204 -2.87 -17.48 -0.14
C PRO A 204 -2.74 -16.41 0.97
N PRO A 205 -3.75 -16.29 1.85
CA PRO A 205 -3.75 -15.29 2.91
C PRO A 205 -2.52 -15.41 3.82
N ALA A 206 -1.95 -14.28 4.24
CA ALA A 206 -0.66 -14.18 4.94
C ALA A 206 -0.54 -14.93 6.29
N LYS A 207 -1.63 -15.51 6.80
CA LYS A 207 -1.69 -16.31 8.03
C LYS A 207 -1.77 -17.82 7.76
N SER A 208 -1.70 -18.26 6.50
CA SER A 208 -1.53 -19.67 6.17
C SER A 208 -0.14 -20.16 6.58
N ASP A 209 0.00 -21.47 6.83
CA ASP A 209 1.29 -22.14 7.11
C ASP A 209 2.21 -22.20 5.86
N SER A 210 1.97 -21.37 4.85
CA SER A 210 2.71 -21.35 3.59
C SER A 210 4.10 -20.74 3.81
N ASP A 211 5.13 -21.40 3.26
CA ASP A 211 6.49 -20.91 3.35
C ASP A 211 6.69 -19.61 2.56
N LEU A 212 7.33 -18.60 3.18
CA LEU A 212 7.51 -17.28 2.56
C LEU A 212 8.37 -17.33 1.29
N ALA A 213 9.34 -18.25 1.20
CA ALA A 213 10.15 -18.38 -0.01
C ALA A 213 9.35 -19.01 -1.15
N GLU A 214 8.46 -19.96 -0.84
CA GLU A 214 7.51 -20.51 -1.80
C GLU A 214 6.57 -19.42 -2.34
N LEU A 215 6.00 -18.58 -1.47
CA LEU A 215 5.17 -17.43 -1.87
C LEU A 215 5.93 -16.40 -2.72
N LEU A 216 7.21 -16.16 -2.42
CA LEU A 216 8.04 -15.26 -3.22
C LEU A 216 8.33 -15.84 -4.62
N SER A 217 8.57 -17.15 -4.71
CA SER A 217 8.84 -17.83 -5.98
C SER A 217 7.62 -17.83 -6.91
N THR A 218 6.43 -18.06 -6.36
CA THR A 218 5.17 -18.02 -7.11
C THR A 218 4.87 -16.63 -7.68
N LEU A 219 5.08 -15.56 -6.89
CA LEU A 219 4.95 -14.18 -7.38
C LEU A 219 5.94 -13.88 -8.51
N ARG A 220 7.20 -14.30 -8.38
CA ARG A 220 8.24 -14.03 -9.39
C ARG A 220 8.03 -14.81 -10.69
N ALA A 221 7.45 -16.02 -10.61
CA ALA A 221 7.13 -16.82 -11.79
C ALA A 221 5.96 -16.24 -12.61
N GLY A 222 5.09 -15.45 -11.99
CA GLY A 222 3.95 -14.79 -12.65
C GLY A 222 4.24 -13.38 -13.20
N ALA A 223 5.40 -12.78 -12.87
CA ALA A 223 5.78 -11.47 -13.37
C ALA A 223 6.29 -11.56 -14.82
N PRO A 224 5.88 -10.67 -15.74
CA PRO A 224 6.45 -10.64 -17.08
C PRO A 224 7.95 -10.37 -16.98
N SER A 225 8.74 -11.21 -17.67
CA SER A 225 10.19 -11.02 -17.81
C SER A 225 10.43 -9.65 -18.45
N HIS A 226 10.93 -8.68 -17.69
CA HIS A 226 11.44 -7.41 -18.20
C HIS A 226 12.93 -7.52 -18.48
#